data_AF-A0A966R4I8-F1
#
_entry.id   AF-A0A966R4I8-F1
#
_cell.length_a   1.000
_cell.length_b   1.000
_cell.length_c   1.000
_cell.angle_alpha   90.00
_cell.angle_beta   90.00
_cell.angle_gamma   90.00
#
_symmetry.space_group_name_H-M   'P 1'
#
loop_
_entity.id
_entity.type
_entity.pdbx_description
1 polymer ?
#
loop_
_entity_poly.entity_id
_entity_poly.type
_entity_poly.pdbx_seq_one_letter_code
_entity_poly.pdbx_strand_id
1 'polypeptide(L)'
;MQKFTFVVDIVTDSPVGIEPNAVRGTLLAAVDGIGNIAAVHPVKVDTLKEQGFKVWRARVAGITEESVNPKPVKVKAEKNEEVAAS
;
A
#
# COMPACT_ATOMS: atom_id res chain seq x y z
N MET A 1 -18.30 -24.09 8.09
CA MET A 1 -17.45 -23.20 8.91
C MET A 1 -17.05 -22.01 8.06
N GLN A 2 -17.30 -20.78 8.52
CA GLN A 2 -16.95 -19.57 7.78
C GLN A 2 -15.54 -19.14 8.21
N LYS A 3 -14.63 -18.99 7.24
CA LYS A 3 -13.27 -18.51 7.48
C LYS A 3 -13.25 -17.01 7.25
N PHE A 4 -12.82 -16.24 8.24
CA PHE A 4 -12.45 -14.84 8.06
C PHE A 4 -10.94 -14.77 7.81
N THR A 5 -10.50 -13.95 6.86
CA THR A 5 -9.08 -13.75 6.57
C THR A 5 -8.86 -12.31 6.17
N PHE A 6 -7.79 -11.73 6.68
CA PHE A 6 -7.32 -10.40 6.34
C PHE A 6 -5.80 -10.44 6.16
N VAL A 7 -5.27 -9.45 5.46
CA VAL A 7 -3.84 -9.27 5.23
C VAL A 7 -3.43 -7.95 5.87
N VAL A 8 -2.29 -7.96 6.57
CA VAL A 8 -1.70 -6.77 7.17
C VAL A 8 -0.33 -6.55 6.56
N ASP A 9 -0.14 -5.39 5.96
CA ASP A 9 1.18 -4.93 5.53
C ASP A 9 1.84 -4.17 6.69
N ILE A 10 3.03 -4.61 7.11
CA ILE A 10 3.84 -3.89 8.10
C ILE A 10 5.07 -3.36 7.40
N VAL A 11 5.28 -2.05 7.51
CA VAL A 11 6.38 -1.34 6.86
C VAL A 11 7.17 -0.56 7.91
N THR A 12 8.50 -0.60 7.80
CA THR A 12 9.40 0.18 8.63
C THR A 12 10.46 0.84 7.76
N ASP A 13 10.92 2.00 8.19
CA ASP A 13 12.14 2.68 7.72
C ASP A 13 13.35 2.39 8.63
N SER A 14 13.16 1.57 9.69
CA SER A 14 14.23 1.20 10.62
C SER A 14 15.37 0.48 9.90
N PRO A 15 16.64 0.87 10.14
CA PRO A 15 17.80 0.20 9.55
C PRO A 15 17.99 -1.24 10.05
N VAL A 16 17.36 -1.60 11.18
CA VAL A 16 17.37 -2.97 11.73
C VAL A 16 16.34 -3.86 11.03
N GLY A 17 15.41 -3.28 10.25
CA GLY A 17 14.35 -4.00 9.56
C GLY A 17 13.26 -4.52 10.49
N ILE A 18 12.47 -5.48 10.00
CA ILE A 18 11.40 -6.16 10.73
C ILE A 18 11.82 -7.61 10.92
N GLU A 19 11.81 -8.09 12.17
CA GLU A 19 11.95 -9.52 12.46
C GLU A 19 10.57 -10.19 12.27
N PRO A 20 10.39 -11.06 11.25
CA PRO A 20 9.07 -11.55 10.89
C PRO A 20 8.42 -12.45 11.96
N ASN A 21 9.21 -13.16 12.77
CA ASN A 21 8.67 -14.07 13.79
C ASN A 21 8.12 -13.32 15.00
N ALA A 22 8.72 -12.21 15.39
CA ALA A 22 8.29 -11.33 16.46
C ALA A 22 6.98 -10.64 16.08
N VAL A 23 6.88 -10.14 14.84
CA VAL A 23 5.62 -9.65 14.28
C VAL A 23 4.56 -10.74 14.28
N ARG A 24 4.88 -11.92 13.77
CA ARG A 24 3.94 -13.05 13.74
C ARG A 24 3.47 -13.41 15.14
N GLY A 25 4.38 -13.49 16.11
CA GLY A 25 4.07 -13.81 17.50
C GLY A 25 3.15 -12.76 18.12
N THR A 26 3.40 -11.49 17.85
CA THR A 26 2.58 -10.36 18.34
C THR A 26 1.16 -10.41 17.76
N LEU A 27 1.05 -10.61 16.45
CA LEU A 27 -0.25 -10.72 15.78
C LEU A 27 -1.01 -11.97 16.23
N LEU A 28 -0.32 -13.10 16.38
CA LEU A 28 -0.94 -14.35 16.85
C LEU A 28 -1.48 -14.17 18.27
N ALA A 29 -0.71 -13.56 19.17
CA ALA A 29 -1.17 -13.26 20.52
C ALA A 29 -2.39 -12.32 20.55
N ALA A 30 -2.48 -11.37 19.61
CA ALA A 30 -3.61 -10.46 19.51
C ALA A 30 -4.91 -11.14 19.02
N VAL A 31 -4.80 -12.23 18.26
CA VAL A 31 -5.97 -12.98 17.75
C VAL A 31 -6.22 -14.29 18.48
N ASP A 32 -5.36 -14.66 19.43
CA ASP A 32 -5.51 -15.87 20.22
C ASP A 32 -6.80 -15.83 21.04
N GLY A 33 -7.54 -16.93 21.03
CA GLY A 33 -8.84 -17.02 21.70
C GLY A 33 -10.01 -16.28 21.03
N ILE A 34 -9.81 -15.51 19.95
CA ILE A 34 -10.94 -14.90 19.20
C ILE A 34 -11.79 -15.97 18.50
N GLY A 35 -11.18 -17.09 18.10
CA GLY A 35 -11.88 -18.24 17.55
C GLY A 35 -11.21 -19.55 17.94
N ASN A 36 -11.86 -20.67 17.62
CA ASN A 36 -11.32 -22.02 17.93
C ASN A 36 -10.00 -22.33 17.23
N ILE A 37 -9.72 -21.65 16.11
CA ILE A 37 -8.48 -21.82 15.33
C ILE A 37 -8.01 -20.42 14.94
N ALA A 38 -6.84 -20.03 15.47
CA ALA A 38 -6.14 -18.81 15.11
C ALA A 38 -4.82 -19.16 14.43
N ALA A 39 -4.51 -18.49 13.33
CA ALA A 39 -3.28 -18.72 12.58
C ALA A 39 -2.80 -17.42 11.95
N VAL A 40 -1.50 -17.16 12.09
CA VAL A 40 -0.80 -16.05 11.44
C VAL A 40 0.36 -16.64 10.66
N HIS A 41 0.48 -16.27 9.39
CA HIS A 41 1.55 -16.71 8.50
C HIS A 41 2.11 -15.50 7.75
N PRO A 42 3.44 -15.35 7.65
CA PRO A 42 4.02 -14.37 6.76
C PRO A 42 3.68 -14.74 5.32
N VAL A 43 3.08 -13.80 4.59
CA VAL A 43 2.71 -14.00 3.18
C VAL A 43 3.87 -13.60 2.26
N LYS A 44 4.47 -12.43 2.54
CA LYS A 44 5.55 -11.86 1.73
C LYS A 44 6.42 -10.95 2.59
N VAL A 45 7.73 -11.01 2.41
CA VAL A 45 8.70 -10.13 3.06
C VAL A 45 9.61 -9.57 1.98
N ASP A 46 9.53 -8.27 1.74
CA ASP A 46 10.29 -7.56 0.71
C ASP A 46 10.88 -6.27 1.29
N THR A 47 11.97 -5.80 0.67
CA THR A 47 12.50 -4.46 0.90
C THR A 47 12.09 -3.53 -0.24
N LEU A 48 11.51 -2.39 0.12
CA LEU A 48 11.15 -1.35 -0.85
C LEU A 48 12.27 -0.32 -0.96
N LYS A 49 12.66 0.02 -2.19
CA LYS A 49 13.45 1.24 -2.45
C LYS A 49 12.55 2.48 -2.29
N GLU A 50 13.14 3.67 -2.15
CA GLU A 50 12.40 4.91 -1.90
C GLU A 50 11.21 5.15 -2.85
N GLN A 51 11.40 4.97 -4.17
CA GLN A 51 10.30 5.11 -5.14
C GLN A 51 9.23 4.02 -4.96
N GLY A 52 9.63 2.79 -4.63
CA GLY A 52 8.72 1.70 -4.33
C GLY A 52 7.88 1.97 -3.09
N PHE A 53 8.47 2.54 -2.05
CA PHE A 53 7.76 2.97 -0.84
C PHE A 53 6.75 4.09 -1.13
N LYS A 54 7.13 5.12 -1.91
CA LYS A 54 6.22 6.20 -2.32
C LYS A 54 4.99 5.65 -3.06
N VAL A 55 5.21 4.70 -3.98
CA VAL A 55 4.12 4.05 -4.73
C VAL A 55 3.25 3.19 -3.81
N TRP A 56 3.85 2.40 -2.92
CA TRP A 56 3.12 1.59 -1.95
C TRP A 56 2.27 2.45 -1.01
N ARG A 57 2.85 3.51 -0.43
CA ARG A 57 2.16 4.44 0.48
C ARG A 57 0.93 5.09 -0.18
N ALA A 58 1.06 5.52 -1.43
CA ALA A 58 -0.06 6.13 -2.16
C ALA A 58 -1.15 5.11 -2.53
N ARG A 59 -0.78 3.89 -2.93
CA ARG A 59 -1.73 2.89 -3.48
C ARG A 59 -2.37 2.00 -2.43
N VAL A 60 -1.64 1.67 -1.37
CA VAL A 60 -2.05 0.69 -0.35
C VAL A 60 -2.50 1.39 0.92
N ALA A 61 -1.70 2.32 1.44
CA ALA A 61 -2.05 3.05 2.65
C ALA A 61 -3.02 4.22 2.39
N GLY A 62 -3.24 4.60 1.12
CA GLY A 62 -4.07 5.74 0.76
C GLY A 62 -3.53 7.09 1.26
N ILE A 63 -2.26 7.15 1.67
CA ILE A 63 -1.64 8.36 2.17
C ILE A 63 -0.94 9.05 0.99
N THR A 64 -1.63 9.99 0.35
CA THR A 64 -1.02 10.94 -0.57
C THR A 64 -0.54 12.14 0.24
N GLU A 65 0.76 12.48 0.16
CA GLU A 65 1.19 13.80 0.63
C GLU A 65 0.40 14.85 -0.13
N GLU A 66 -0.17 15.84 0.57
CA GLU A 66 -0.72 17.02 -0.09
C GLU A 66 0.40 17.59 -0.97
N SER A 67 0.16 17.59 -2.28
CA SER A 67 1.10 18.22 -3.20
C SER A 67 1.13 19.71 -2.87
N VAL A 68 2.15 20.15 -2.11
CA VAL A 68 2.41 21.57 -1.83
C VAL A 68 2.66 22.36 -3.13
N ASN A 69 2.80 21.67 -4.27
CA ASN A 69 2.79 22.30 -5.58
C ASN A 69 2.05 21.40 -6.60
N PRO A 70 0.77 21.65 -6.92
CA PRO A 70 0.13 20.97 -8.04
C PRO A 70 0.89 21.38 -9.31
N LYS A 71 1.61 20.42 -9.92
CA LYS A 71 2.14 20.63 -11.28
C LYS A 71 0.93 20.86 -12.18
N PRO A 72 0.94 21.93 -13.01
CA PRO A 72 -0.20 22.22 -13.87
C PRO A 72 -0.43 21.04 -14.80
N VAL A 73 -1.66 20.54 -14.78
CA VAL A 73 -2.15 19.52 -15.72
C VAL A 73 -1.94 20.10 -17.12
N LYS A 74 -1.10 19.45 -17.94
CA LYS A 74 -1.07 19.73 -19.37
C LYS A 74 -2.39 19.27 -19.95
N VAL A 75 -3.32 20.20 -20.10
CA VAL A 75 -4.54 19.99 -20.89
C VAL A 75 -4.08 19.66 -22.30
N LYS A 76 -4.40 18.45 -22.77
CA LYS A 76 -4.20 18.08 -24.17
C LYS A 76 -5.08 19.01 -24.99
N ALA A 77 -4.47 19.79 -25.88
CA ALA A 77 -5.20 20.59 -26.85
C ALA A 77 -6.03 19.64 -27.73
N GLU A 78 -7.36 19.74 -27.62
CA GLU A 78 -8.26 19.23 -28.65
C GLU A 78 -7.97 19.98 -29.95
N LYS A 79 -7.59 19.21 -30.98
CA LYS A 79 -7.42 19.70 -32.33
C LYS A 79 -8.81 19.98 -32.91
N ASN A 80 -9.26 21.22 -32.81
CA ASN A 80 -10.41 21.71 -33.57
C ASN A 80 -9.95 21.88 -35.04
N GLU A 81 -10.35 20.95 -35.91
CA GLU A 81 -10.15 21.08 -37.36
C GLU A 81 -11.44 21.66 -37.95
N GLU A 82 -11.53 22.99 -37.91
CA GLU A 82 -12.46 23.78 -38.70
C GLU A 82 -11.89 23.87 -40.13
N VAL A 83 -12.49 23.15 -41.08
CA VAL A 83 -12.25 23.38 -42.51
C VAL A 83 -13.36 24.30 -43.02
N ALA A 84 -12.99 25.56 -43.20
CA ALA A 84 -13.77 26.59 -43.84
C ALA A 84 -13.91 26.35 -45.36
N ALA A 85 -14.98 26.93 -45.88
CA ALA A 85 -15.49 26.95 -47.25
C ALA A 85 -14.46 27.14 -48.39
N SER A 86 -14.80 26.58 -49.55
CA SER A 86 -14.67 27.21 -50.87
C SER A 86 -15.79 26.73 -51.77
#